data_AF-A0A954W071-F1
#
_entry.id   AF-A0A954W071-F1
#
_cell.length_a   1.000
_cell.length_b   1.000
_cell.length_c   1.000
_cell.angle_alpha   90.00
_cell.angle_beta   90.00
_cell.angle_gamma   90.00
#
_symmetry.space_group_name_H-M   'P 1'
#
loop_
_entity.id
_entity.type
_entity.pdbx_description
1 polymer ?
#
loop_
_entity_poly.entity_id
_entity_poly.type
_entity_poly.pdbx_seq_one_letter_code
_entity_poly.pdbx_strand_id
1 'polypeptide(L)'
;MSKKNFTGGLSSLLGDQPEKPKRGRPVTQTKEITKSSQEGTKENETRATFIINEELLDKLKAIAYWDRVLIKDVVNTALQETVAKYEKKNGDIKPIPKK
;
A
#
# COMPACT_ATOMS: atom_id res chain seq x y z
N MET A 1 7.02 23.36 -1.99
CA MET A 1 5.96 23.87 -1.10
C MET A 1 6.55 24.08 0.29
N SER A 2 6.89 25.32 0.61
CA SER A 2 7.52 25.68 1.88
C SER A 2 6.51 25.54 3.03
N LYS A 3 6.80 24.66 3.99
CA LYS A 3 6.05 24.60 5.26
C LYS A 3 6.36 25.87 6.03
N LYS A 4 5.42 26.82 6.03
CA LYS A 4 5.49 27.99 6.89
C LYS A 4 5.20 27.53 8.32
N ASN A 5 6.23 27.43 9.13
CA ASN A 5 6.12 27.16 10.56
C ASN A 5 5.75 28.47 11.27
N PHE A 6 4.52 28.57 11.75
CA PHE A 6 4.05 29.69 12.55
C PHE A 6 4.58 29.55 13.99
N THR A 7 5.85 29.90 14.21
CA THR A 7 6.51 29.84 15.53
C THR A 7 6.42 31.15 16.32
N GLY A 8 5.80 32.21 15.78
CA GLY A 8 6.00 33.57 16.28
C GLY A 8 5.07 34.10 17.39
N GLY A 9 3.96 33.43 17.73
CA GLY A 9 2.95 34.04 18.62
C GLY A 9 2.46 33.17 19.77
N LEU A 10 2.09 31.92 19.48
CA LEU A 10 1.50 31.02 20.48
C LEU A 10 2.53 30.34 21.38
N SER A 11 3.73 30.02 20.88
CA SER A 11 4.80 29.38 21.68
C SER A 11 5.27 30.26 22.85
N SER A 12 5.29 31.59 22.65
CA SER A 12 5.73 32.55 23.66
C SER A 12 4.71 32.71 24.81
N LEU A 13 3.41 32.53 24.54
CA LEU A 13 2.35 32.62 25.55
C LEU A 13 2.13 31.33 26.36
N LEU A 14 2.41 30.17 25.76
CA LEU A 14 2.15 28.86 26.37
C LEU A 14 3.40 28.20 27.01
N GLY A 15 4.57 28.81 26.84
CA GLY A 15 5.86 28.24 27.21
C GLY A 15 6.25 27.06 26.31
N ASP A 16 7.55 26.82 26.15
CA ASP A 16 8.06 25.63 25.46
C ASP A 16 7.65 24.39 26.26
N GLN A 17 6.52 23.80 25.88
CA GLN A 17 6.12 22.48 26.35
C GLN A 17 7.10 21.46 25.77
N PRO A 18 7.79 20.65 26.61
CA PRO A 18 8.57 19.53 26.09
C PRO A 18 7.63 18.64 25.27
N GLU A 19 8.10 18.18 24.10
CA GLU A 19 7.29 17.34 23.20
C GLU A 19 6.67 16.19 24.00
N LYS A 20 5.34 16.22 24.15
CA LYS A 20 4.63 15.18 24.89
C LYS A 20 4.97 13.84 24.24
N PRO A 21 5.39 12.82 25.02
CA PRO A 21 5.65 11.50 24.46
C PRO A 21 4.39 11.05 23.72
N LYS A 22 4.56 10.53 22.50
CA LYS A 22 3.46 10.02 21.67
C LYS A 22 2.76 8.88 22.41
N ARG A 23 1.78 9.21 23.26
CA ARG A 23 0.91 8.28 23.98
C ARG A 23 -0.10 7.72 22.97
N GLY A 24 0.33 6.71 22.21
CA GLY A 24 -0.49 6.01 21.22
C GLY A 24 -0.28 4.51 21.29
N ARG A 25 -1.07 3.75 20.52
CA ARG A 25 -0.91 2.29 20.37
C ARG A 25 0.54 1.99 19.96
N PRO A 26 1.20 0.98 20.57
CA PRO A 26 2.54 0.56 20.17
C PRO A 26 2.61 0.31 18.67
N VAL A 27 3.65 0.82 18.02
CA VAL A 27 3.88 0.58 16.58
C VAL A 27 4.06 -0.92 16.38
N THR A 28 3.12 -1.53 15.67
CA THR A 28 3.05 -3.00 15.52
C THR A 28 3.89 -3.50 14.34
N GLN A 29 4.38 -2.62 13.47
CA GLN A 29 5.10 -2.99 12.25
C GLN A 29 6.52 -2.40 12.27
N THR A 30 7.52 -3.27 12.28
CA THR A 30 8.97 -2.96 12.29
C THR A 30 9.64 -3.26 10.93
N LYS A 31 8.87 -3.25 9.84
CA LYS A 31 9.38 -3.48 8.48
C LYS A 31 10.18 -2.26 8.01
N GLU A 32 11.28 -2.51 7.31
CA GLU A 32 12.03 -1.47 6.61
C GLU A 32 11.24 -0.96 5.39
N ILE A 33 10.74 0.27 5.47
CA ILE A 33 9.99 0.91 4.39
C ILE A 33 10.99 1.58 3.46
N THR A 34 11.29 0.94 2.33
CA THR A 34 12.22 1.50 1.33
C THR A 34 11.53 2.45 0.35
N LYS A 35 10.21 2.31 0.18
CA LYS A 35 9.39 3.10 -0.74
C LYS A 35 8.07 3.49 -0.10
N SER A 36 7.54 4.66 -0.45
CA SER A 36 6.24 5.13 0.06
C SER A 36 5.07 4.19 -0.26
N SER A 37 5.16 3.41 -1.35
CA SER A 37 4.13 2.42 -1.72
C SER A 37 4.03 1.22 -0.77
N GLN A 38 5.02 1.05 0.11
CA GLN A 38 5.08 -0.01 1.14
C GLN A 38 4.64 0.48 2.52
N GLU A 39 4.37 1.78 2.67
CA GLU A 39 3.96 2.35 3.95
C GLU A 39 2.58 1.79 4.37
N GLY A 40 2.54 1.18 5.56
CA GLY A 40 1.35 0.55 6.12
C GLY A 40 0.86 -0.70 5.38
N THR A 41 1.66 -1.31 4.50
CA THR A 41 1.36 -2.62 3.89
C THR A 41 1.93 -3.76 4.72
N LYS A 42 1.39 -4.99 4.55
CA LYS A 42 2.00 -6.18 5.17
C LYS A 42 3.38 -6.46 4.55
N GLU A 43 4.09 -7.41 5.15
CA GLU A 43 5.30 -7.95 4.52
C GLU A 43 5.01 -8.48 3.12
N ASN A 44 5.94 -8.26 2.19
CA ASN A 44 5.85 -8.64 0.78
C ASN A 44 4.68 -8.04 -0.03
N GLU A 45 3.90 -7.13 0.55
CA GLU A 45 2.88 -6.36 -0.17
C GLU A 45 3.42 -4.98 -0.59
N THR A 46 3.03 -4.54 -1.78
CA THR A 46 3.21 -3.17 -2.27
C THR A 46 1.93 -2.69 -2.92
N ARG A 47 1.65 -1.39 -2.84
CA ARG A 47 0.56 -0.78 -3.60
C ARG A 47 0.99 -0.56 -5.05
N ALA A 48 0.12 -0.88 -5.98
CA ALA A 48 0.26 -0.58 -7.41
C ALA A 48 -1.07 -0.06 -7.95
N THR A 49 -1.03 0.94 -8.82
CA THR A 49 -2.21 1.52 -9.45
C THR A 49 -2.29 1.03 -10.89
N PHE A 50 -3.45 0.50 -11.28
CA PHE A 50 -3.72 0.03 -12.63
C PHE A 50 -4.97 0.72 -13.18
N ILE A 51 -5.01 0.91 -14.49
CA ILE A 51 -6.22 1.34 -15.20
C ILE A 51 -6.96 0.06 -15.62
N ILE A 52 -8.24 -0.04 -15.26
CA ILE A 52 -9.08 -1.22 -15.50
C ILE A 52 -10.43 -0.80 -16.11
N ASN A 53 -11.04 -1.70 -16.87
CA ASN A 53 -12.40 -1.51 -17.38
C ASN A 53 -13.42 -1.44 -16.22
N GLU A 54 -14.39 -0.51 -16.32
CA GLU A 54 -15.36 -0.22 -15.26
C GLU A 54 -16.28 -1.41 -14.95
N GLU A 55 -16.85 -2.06 -15.97
CA GLU A 55 -17.74 -3.21 -15.77
C GLU A 55 -17.01 -4.39 -15.11
N LEU A 56 -15.74 -4.58 -15.47
CA LEU A 56 -14.89 -5.60 -14.85
C LEU A 56 -14.66 -5.29 -13.36
N LEU A 57 -14.39 -4.04 -13.02
CA LEU A 57 -14.22 -3.62 -11.62
C LEU A 57 -15.49 -3.88 -10.80
N ASP A 58 -16.67 -3.62 -11.36
CA ASP A 58 -17.93 -3.86 -10.66
C ASP A 58 -18.22 -5.34 -10.46
N LYS A 59 -17.87 -6.19 -11.44
CA LYS A 59 -17.92 -7.65 -11.27
C LYS A 59 -16.95 -8.13 -10.19
N LEU A 60 -15.73 -7.58 -10.14
CA LEU A 60 -14.76 -7.91 -9.08
C LEU A 60 -15.27 -7.52 -7.69
N LYS A 61 -15.89 -6.35 -7.56
CA LYS A 61 -16.54 -5.93 -6.30
C LYS A 61 -17.68 -6.88 -5.92
N ALA A 62 -18.51 -7.28 -6.87
CA ALA A 62 -19.61 -8.21 -6.63
C ALA A 62 -19.12 -9.57 -6.12
N ILE A 63 -18.09 -10.14 -6.77
CA ILE A 63 -17.45 -11.39 -6.33
C ILE A 63 -16.94 -11.24 -4.89
N ALA A 64 -16.15 -10.20 -4.63
CA ALA A 64 -15.61 -9.94 -3.30
C ALA A 64 -16.70 -9.81 -2.22
N TYR A 65 -17.81 -9.16 -2.55
CA TYR A 65 -18.95 -8.98 -1.65
C TYR A 65 -19.65 -10.30 -1.32
N TRP A 66 -19.99 -11.10 -2.33
CA TRP A 66 -20.72 -12.35 -2.14
C TRP A 66 -19.87 -13.43 -1.48
N ASP A 67 -18.59 -13.53 -1.84
CA ASP A 67 -17.67 -14.52 -1.31
C ASP A 67 -17.04 -14.10 0.02
N ARG A 68 -17.36 -12.90 0.52
CA ARG A 68 -16.83 -12.33 1.78
C ARG A 68 -15.30 -12.26 1.84
N VAL A 69 -14.68 -11.96 0.70
CA VAL A 69 -13.23 -11.82 0.56
C VAL A 69 -12.85 -10.38 0.19
N LEU A 70 -11.58 -10.02 0.37
CA LEU A 70 -11.11 -8.70 -0.05
C LEU A 70 -10.91 -8.67 -1.57
N ILE A 71 -11.25 -7.54 -2.19
CA ILE A 71 -11.03 -7.35 -3.63
C ILE A 71 -9.56 -7.57 -4.03
N LYS A 72 -8.61 -7.19 -3.15
CA LYS A 72 -7.18 -7.41 -3.39
C LYS A 72 -6.82 -8.89 -3.48
N ASP A 73 -7.52 -9.76 -2.76
CA ASP A 73 -7.24 -11.20 -2.74
C ASP A 73 -7.78 -11.85 -4.02
N VAL A 74 -8.95 -11.41 -4.50
CA VAL A 74 -9.52 -11.78 -5.80
C VAL A 74 -8.56 -11.40 -6.93
N VAL A 75 -8.09 -10.15 -6.93
CA VAL A 75 -7.14 -9.64 -7.93
C VAL A 75 -5.81 -10.39 -7.86
N ASN A 76 -5.27 -10.61 -6.65
CA ASN A 76 -4.01 -11.33 -6.47
C ASN A 76 -4.10 -12.77 -7.01
N THR A 77 -5.20 -13.46 -6.72
CA THR A 77 -5.44 -14.83 -7.23
C THR A 77 -5.50 -14.85 -8.75
N ALA A 78 -6.25 -13.93 -9.37
CA ALA A 78 -6.35 -13.83 -10.82
C ALA A 78 -4.99 -13.54 -11.50
N LEU A 79 -4.16 -12.68 -10.89
CA LEU A 79 -2.82 -12.39 -11.38
C LEU A 79 -1.87 -13.60 -11.22
N GLN A 80 -1.92 -14.30 -10.09
CA GLN A 80 -1.14 -15.52 -9.87
C GLN A 80 -1.49 -16.61 -10.89
N GLU A 81 -2.78 -16.82 -11.16
CA GLU A 81 -3.22 -17.75 -12.19
C GLU A 81 -2.73 -17.35 -13.58
N THR A 82 -2.72 -16.05 -13.87
CA THR A 82 -2.23 -15.54 -15.17
C THR A 82 -0.74 -15.81 -15.34
N VAL A 83 0.06 -15.57 -14.30
CA VAL A 83 1.49 -15.88 -14.26
C VAL A 83 1.72 -17.39 -14.43
N ALA A 84 1.03 -18.21 -13.65
CA ALA A 84 1.17 -19.67 -13.72
C ALA A 84 0.77 -20.23 -15.10
N LYS A 85 -0.27 -19.67 -15.75
CA LYS A 85 -0.65 -20.03 -17.12
C LYS A 85 0.43 -19.66 -18.12
N TYR A 86 1.08 -18.50 -17.95
CA TYR A 86 2.18 -18.07 -18.80
C TYR A 86 3.41 -18.97 -18.65
N GLU A 87 3.82 -19.27 -17.42
CA GLU A 87 4.96 -20.12 -17.11
C GLU A 87 4.80 -21.54 -17.68
N LYS A 88 3.60 -22.12 -17.54
CA LYS A 88 3.27 -23.43 -18.13
C LYS A 88 3.43 -23.46 -19.66
N LYS A 89 3.18 -22.34 -20.34
CA LYS A 89 3.23 -22.25 -21.81
C LYS A 89 4.62 -21.90 -22.34
N ASN A 90 5.34 -21.02 -21.66
CA ASN A 90 6.54 -20.38 -22.17
C ASN A 90 7.83 -20.71 -21.37
N GLY A 91 7.70 -21.46 -20.28
CA GLY A 91 8.78 -21.68 -19.32
C GLY A 91 8.97 -20.50 -18.36
N ASP A 92 10.09 -20.51 -17.64
CA ASP A 92 10.37 -19.54 -16.59
C ASP A 92 10.38 -18.08 -17.09
N ILE A 93 9.81 -17.18 -16.29
CA ILE A 93 9.77 -15.75 -16.62
C ILE A 93 11.18 -15.16 -16.50
N LYS A 94 11.70 -14.69 -17.63
CA LYS A 94 12.99 -13.98 -17.67
C LYS A 94 12.85 -12.60 -17.02
N PRO A 95 13.76 -12.21 -16.12
CA PRO A 95 13.69 -10.92 -15.46
C PRO A 95 13.91 -9.78 -16.46
N ILE A 96 13.27 -8.63 -16.19
CA ILE A 96 13.49 -7.41 -16.97
C ILE A 96 14.96 -7.00 -16.81
N PRO A 97 15.71 -6.77 -17.91
CA PRO A 97 17.07 -6.29 -17.85
C PRO A 97 17.16 -4.98 -17.05
N LYS A 98 18.05 -4.95 -16.05
CA LYS A 98 18.33 -3.71 -15.31
C LYS A 98 19.24 -2.83 -16.19
N LYS A 99 18.85 -1.57 -16.36
CA LYS A 99 19.72 -0.52 -16.90
C LYS A 99 20.73 -0.08 -15.83
#